data_AF-A0A845YQG9-F1
#
_entry.id   AF-A0A845YQG9-F1
#
_cell.length_a   1.000
_cell.length_b   1.000
_cell.length_c   1.000
_cell.angle_alpha   90.00
_cell.angle_beta   90.00
_cell.angle_gamma   90.00
#
_symmetry.space_group_name_H-M   'P 1'
#
loop_
_entity.id
_entity.type
_entity.pdbx_description
1 polymer ?
#
loop_
_entity_poly.entity_id
_entity_poly.type
_entity_poly.pdbx_seq_one_letter_code
_entity_poly.pdbx_strand_id
1 'polypeptide(L)'
;MSNISQQTILKSLITITSVLLCALLLFTRIPGMEIFGIGPNWLLIWVVAWSSQSSIIEALVAGLVLGLIQDGITAPYPTHIIPLVFAAFVTVFLQKQRFIQEDFISIALVTFILAIIAETFIAIQYGLIGNQTFGEIWVYHKQIALGSAVISSLWAPVIYFPLSQLWRL
;
A
#
# COMPACT_ATOMS: atom_id res chain seq x y z
N MET A 1 18.46 17.81 -25.21
CA MET A 1 17.15 17.96 -24.54
C MET A 1 16.18 16.80 -24.79
N SER A 2 16.36 15.93 -25.80
CA SER A 2 15.43 14.80 -26.06
C SER A 2 15.54 13.63 -25.08
N ASN A 3 16.74 13.26 -24.62
CA ASN A 3 16.90 12.06 -23.77
C ASN A 3 16.29 12.20 -22.37
N ILE A 4 16.37 13.39 -21.76
CA ILE A 4 15.82 13.63 -20.41
C ILE A 4 14.30 13.61 -20.44
N SER A 5 13.66 14.24 -21.44
CA SER A 5 12.20 14.20 -21.57
C SER A 5 11.69 12.78 -21.85
N GLN A 6 12.41 12.00 -22.66
CA GLN A 6 12.06 10.60 -22.93
C GLN A 6 12.13 9.72 -21.67
N GLN A 7 13.17 9.89 -20.84
CA GLN A 7 13.29 9.17 -19.57
C GLN A 7 12.17 9.52 -18.59
N THR A 8 11.82 10.81 -18.46
CA THR A 8 10.71 11.23 -17.60
C THR A 8 9.36 10.67 -18.08
N ILE A 9 9.11 10.67 -19.39
CA ILE A 9 7.88 10.10 -19.96
C ILE A 9 7.80 8.60 -19.69
N LEU A 10 8.89 7.87 -19.88
CA LEU A 10 8.94 6.43 -19.62
C LEU A 10 8.68 6.11 -18.16
N LYS A 11 9.33 6.82 -17.23
CA LYS A 11 9.12 6.64 -15.78
C LYS A 11 7.67 6.89 -15.39
N SER A 12 7.09 7.99 -15.86
CA SER A 12 5.67 8.29 -15.62
C SER A 12 4.75 7.21 -16.17
N LEU A 13 5.02 6.69 -17.38
CA LEU A 13 4.25 5.61 -17.98
C LEU A 13 4.33 4.33 -17.14
N ILE A 14 5.53 3.96 -16.66
CA ILE A 14 5.76 2.82 -15.77
C ILE A 14 4.98 3.01 -14.46
N THR A 15 5.07 4.19 -13.84
CA THR A 15 4.35 4.49 -12.60
C THR A 15 2.84 4.35 -12.79
N ILE A 16 2.25 4.98 -13.80
CA ILE A 16 0.81 4.88 -14.08
C ILE A 16 0.40 3.44 -14.35
N THR A 17 1.15 2.72 -15.19
CA THR A 17 0.86 1.32 -15.53
C THR A 17 0.94 0.42 -14.30
N SER A 18 1.94 0.61 -13.44
CA SER A 18 2.09 -0.17 -12.21
C SER A 18 0.96 0.07 -11.21
N VAL A 19 0.51 1.33 -11.04
CA VAL A 19 -0.66 1.64 -10.20
C VAL A 19 -1.91 0.98 -10.76
N LEU A 20 -2.14 1.09 -12.07
CA LEU A 20 -3.30 0.47 -12.72
C LEU A 20 -3.26 -1.05 -12.57
N LEU A 21 -2.09 -1.67 -12.72
CA LEU A 21 -1.94 -3.12 -12.54
C LEU A 21 -2.25 -3.52 -11.10
N CYS A 22 -1.70 -2.82 -10.10
CA CYS A 22 -2.02 -3.06 -8.68
C CYS A 22 -3.50 -2.86 -8.37
N ALA A 23 -4.15 -1.87 -8.98
CA ALA A 23 -5.59 -1.66 -8.85
C ALA A 23 -6.40 -2.80 -9.51
N LEU A 24 -5.98 -3.31 -10.67
CA LEU A 24 -6.61 -4.45 -11.32
C LEU A 24 -6.44 -5.74 -10.51
N LEU A 25 -5.30 -5.92 -9.85
CA LEU A 25 -5.05 -7.08 -8.98
C LEU A 25 -6.01 -7.14 -7.79
N LEU A 26 -6.59 -6.03 -7.35
CA LEU A 26 -7.63 -6.03 -6.31
C LEU A 26 -8.87 -6.86 -6.71
N PHE A 27 -9.15 -6.98 -8.01
CA PHE A 27 -10.28 -7.78 -8.51
C PHE A 27 -9.93 -9.26 -8.70
N THR A 28 -8.66 -9.63 -8.58
CA THR A 28 -8.21 -11.00 -8.84
C THR A 28 -8.13 -11.83 -7.57
N ARG A 29 -8.79 -12.98 -7.55
CA ARG A 29 -8.77 -13.95 -6.44
C ARG A 29 -8.14 -15.27 -6.86
N ILE A 30 -6.86 -15.20 -7.26
CA ILE A 30 -6.10 -16.39 -7.66
C ILE A 30 -5.82 -17.25 -6.42
N PRO A 31 -5.95 -18.58 -6.50
CA PRO A 31 -5.61 -19.46 -5.38
C PRO A 31 -4.17 -19.22 -4.91
N GLY A 32 -3.99 -19.02 -3.60
CA GLY A 32 -2.72 -18.65 -2.98
C GLY A 32 -2.53 -17.14 -2.75
N MET A 33 -3.42 -16.28 -3.26
CA MET A 33 -3.44 -14.85 -2.98
C MET A 33 -4.45 -14.45 -1.90
N GLU A 34 -5.09 -15.41 -1.23
CA GLU A 34 -5.99 -15.13 -0.11
C GLU A 34 -5.77 -16.10 1.04
N ILE A 35 -5.87 -15.58 2.26
CA ILE A 35 -5.88 -16.36 3.49
C ILE A 35 -7.20 -16.05 4.20
N PHE A 36 -8.04 -17.07 4.40
CA PHE A 36 -9.39 -16.92 4.98
C PHE A 36 -10.28 -15.87 4.27
N GLY A 37 -10.15 -15.77 2.93
CA GLY A 37 -10.90 -14.80 2.12
C GLY A 37 -10.39 -13.35 2.19
N ILE A 38 -9.27 -13.12 2.89
CA ILE A 38 -8.57 -11.84 2.98
C ILE A 38 -7.43 -11.85 1.96
N GLY A 39 -7.49 -10.91 1.01
CA GLY A 39 -6.44 -10.70 0.01
C GLY A 39 -5.38 -9.67 0.45
N PRO A 40 -4.27 -9.56 -0.29
CA PRO A 40 -3.25 -8.55 -0.07
C PRO A 40 -3.75 -7.15 -0.41
N ASN A 41 -3.23 -6.19 0.35
CA ASN A 41 -3.43 -4.78 0.05
C ASN A 41 -2.39 -4.33 -0.99
N TRP A 42 -2.72 -4.56 -2.28
CA TRP A 42 -1.84 -4.25 -3.40
C TRP A 42 -1.43 -2.77 -3.47
N LEU A 43 -2.34 -1.86 -3.14
CA LEU A 43 -2.06 -0.42 -3.19
C LEU A 43 -1.17 0.02 -2.03
N LEU A 44 -1.31 -0.58 -0.85
CA LEU A 44 -0.37 -0.38 0.26
C LEU A 44 1.02 -0.91 -0.10
N ILE A 45 1.13 -2.11 -0.68
CA ILE A 45 2.42 -2.63 -1.14
C ILE A 45 3.06 -1.67 -2.13
N TRP A 46 2.29 -1.21 -3.11
CA TRP A 46 2.78 -0.27 -4.12
C TRP A 46 3.22 1.05 -3.49
N VAL A 47 2.46 1.62 -2.55
CA VAL A 47 2.82 2.90 -1.91
C VAL A 47 4.10 2.76 -1.11
N VAL A 48 4.30 1.64 -0.41
CA VAL A 48 5.54 1.35 0.31
C VAL A 48 6.72 1.25 -0.66
N ALA A 49 6.55 0.53 -1.77
CA ALA A 49 7.60 0.35 -2.77
C ALA A 49 7.99 1.66 -3.47
N TRP A 50 7.02 2.49 -3.83
CA TRP A 50 7.29 3.79 -4.46
C TRP A 50 7.91 4.77 -3.46
N SER A 51 7.35 4.85 -2.25
CA SER A 51 7.80 5.79 -1.22
C SER A 51 9.22 5.54 -0.75
N SER A 52 9.77 4.33 -0.90
CA SER A 52 11.16 4.03 -0.52
C SER A 52 12.22 4.73 -1.38
N GLN A 53 11.82 5.36 -2.49
CA GLN A 53 12.73 6.04 -3.43
C GLN A 53 12.23 7.45 -3.82
N SER A 54 11.16 7.93 -3.20
CA SER A 54 10.52 9.21 -3.50
C SER A 54 10.79 10.28 -2.45
N SER A 55 10.56 11.54 -2.82
CA SER A 55 10.52 12.62 -1.83
C SER A 55 9.26 12.52 -0.94
N ILE A 56 9.28 13.20 0.21
CA ILE A 56 8.12 13.21 1.15
C ILE A 56 6.85 13.69 0.43
N ILE A 57 6.95 14.75 -0.37
CA ILE A 57 5.78 15.34 -1.04
C ILE A 57 5.22 14.36 -2.07
N GLU A 58 6.07 13.75 -2.90
CA GLU A 58 5.64 12.76 -3.90
C GLU A 58 4.99 11.54 -3.24
N ALA A 59 5.54 11.06 -2.13
CA ALA A 59 4.96 9.93 -1.40
C ALA A 59 3.60 10.27 -0.79
N LEU A 60 3.46 11.44 -0.15
CA LEU A 60 2.18 11.88 0.41
C LEU A 60 1.11 12.04 -0.68
N VAL A 61 1.47 12.63 -1.82
CA VAL A 61 0.57 12.77 -2.97
C VAL A 61 0.20 11.40 -3.51
N ALA A 62 1.16 10.47 -3.63
CA ALA A 62 0.87 9.09 -4.05
C ALA A 62 -0.11 8.40 -3.09
N GLY A 63 0.11 8.47 -1.77
CA GLY A 63 -0.81 7.91 -0.78
C GLY A 63 -2.22 8.49 -0.88
N LEU A 64 -2.34 9.80 -1.12
CA LEU A 64 -3.63 10.47 -1.30
C LEU A 64 -4.33 9.97 -2.57
N VAL A 65 -3.62 9.94 -3.70
CA VAL A 65 -4.18 9.51 -4.99
C VAL A 65 -4.61 8.06 -4.93
N LEU A 66 -3.79 7.17 -4.36
CA LEU A 66 -4.13 5.75 -4.21
C LEU A 66 -5.33 5.55 -3.28
N GLY A 67 -5.43 6.33 -2.20
CA GLY A 67 -6.60 6.34 -1.33
C GLY A 67 -7.87 6.69 -2.07
N LEU A 68 -7.84 7.76 -2.89
CA LEU A 68 -8.98 8.14 -3.72
C LEU A 68 -9.34 7.09 -4.77
N ILE A 69 -8.33 6.45 -5.38
CA ILE A 69 -8.55 5.35 -6.32
C ILE A 69 -9.23 4.18 -5.61
N GLN A 70 -8.75 3.81 -4.42
CA GLN A 70 -9.30 2.70 -3.66
C GLN A 70 -10.74 2.98 -3.20
N ASP A 71 -11.01 4.19 -2.72
CA ASP A 71 -12.36 4.64 -2.35
C ASP A 71 -13.31 4.63 -3.56
N GLY A 72 -12.81 4.98 -4.75
CA GLY A 72 -13.57 4.93 -6.00
C GLY A 72 -13.86 3.51 -6.49
N ILE A 73 -12.99 2.54 -6.19
CA ILE A 73 -13.17 1.12 -6.54
C ILE A 73 -14.08 0.40 -5.55
N THR A 74 -14.00 0.72 -4.27
CA THR A 74 -14.65 -0.03 -3.19
C THR A 74 -15.87 0.69 -2.64
N ALA A 75 -15.67 1.59 -1.67
CA ALA A 75 -16.67 2.47 -1.11
C ALA A 75 -15.98 3.72 -0.54
N PRO A 76 -16.65 4.88 -0.51
CA PRO A 76 -16.08 6.11 0.03
C PRO A 76 -15.98 6.13 1.57
N TYR A 77 -16.67 5.23 2.25
CA TYR A 77 -16.64 5.11 3.72
C TYR A 77 -16.52 3.64 4.13
N PRO A 78 -15.57 3.28 5.01
CA PRO A 78 -14.46 4.11 5.53
C PRO A 78 -13.45 4.48 4.44
N THR A 79 -12.76 5.61 4.59
CA THR A 79 -11.81 6.11 3.59
C THR A 79 -10.44 5.45 3.73
N HIS A 80 -9.84 5.10 2.60
CA HIS A 80 -8.50 4.55 2.49
C HIS A 80 -7.42 5.63 2.36
N ILE A 81 -7.81 6.92 2.26
CA ILE A 81 -6.87 8.05 2.19
C ILE A 81 -6.01 8.11 3.46
N ILE A 82 -6.63 8.07 4.64
CA ILE A 82 -5.93 8.17 5.93
C ILE A 82 -4.83 7.11 6.06
N PRO A 83 -5.13 5.80 5.94
CA PRO A 83 -4.11 4.78 6.09
C PRO A 83 -3.02 4.84 5.01
N LEU A 84 -3.35 5.12 3.74
CA LEU A 84 -2.35 5.13 2.66
C LEU A 84 -1.43 6.36 2.70
N VAL A 85 -1.96 7.53 3.05
CA VAL A 85 -1.14 8.73 3.29
C VAL A 85 -0.21 8.51 4.48
N PHE A 86 -0.72 7.90 5.56
CA PHE A 86 0.09 7.58 6.73
C PHE A 86 1.19 6.56 6.40
N ALA A 87 0.87 5.51 5.65
CA ALA A 87 1.85 4.52 5.21
C ALA A 87 2.97 5.18 4.37
N ALA A 88 2.60 6.00 3.39
CA ALA A 88 3.56 6.74 2.57
C ALA A 88 4.50 7.62 3.41
N PHE A 89 3.93 8.36 4.37
CA PHE A 89 4.71 9.19 5.29
C PHE A 89 5.72 8.36 6.09
N VAL A 90 5.26 7.29 6.74
CA VAL A 90 6.10 6.43 7.57
C VAL A 90 7.20 5.79 6.74
N THR A 91 6.90 5.31 5.53
CA THR A 91 7.91 4.70 4.66
C THR A 91 9.02 5.68 4.30
N VAL A 92 8.69 6.90 3.85
CA VAL A 92 9.73 7.91 3.56
C VAL A 92 10.49 8.31 4.81
N PHE A 93 9.80 8.45 5.95
CA PHE A 93 10.43 8.82 7.21
C PHE A 93 11.48 7.79 7.64
N LEU A 94 11.12 6.51 7.61
CA LEU A 94 12.02 5.41 7.96
C LEU A 94 13.19 5.28 6.97
N GLN A 95 12.95 5.53 5.68
CA GLN A 95 13.99 5.55 4.65
C GLN A 95 14.99 6.70 4.87
N LYS A 96 14.52 7.92 5.14
CA LYS A 96 15.39 9.09 5.39
C LYS A 96 16.28 8.94 6.61
N GLN A 97 15.77 8.30 7.66
CA GLN A 97 16.53 8.00 8.87
C GLN A 97 17.51 6.82 8.69
N ARG A 98 17.56 6.21 7.49
CA ARG A 98 18.34 5.00 7.17
C ARG A 98 18.01 3.82 8.09
N PHE A 99 16.79 3.77 8.63
CA PHE A 99 16.32 2.64 9.44
C PHE A 99 15.94 1.44 8.57
N ILE A 100 15.52 1.69 7.33
CA ILE A 100 15.22 0.65 6.34
C ILE A 100 16.45 0.48 5.44
N GLN A 101 17.04 -0.71 5.47
CA GLN A 101 17.89 -1.15 4.37
C GLN A 101 16.99 -1.53 3.19
N GLU A 102 17.44 -1.35 1.94
CA GLU A 102 16.69 -1.77 0.73
C GLU A 102 16.69 -3.30 0.57
N ASP A 103 16.65 -4.04 1.68
CA ASP A 103 16.64 -5.49 1.72
C ASP A 103 15.21 -6.03 1.72
N PHE A 104 15.06 -7.22 1.14
CA PHE A 104 13.77 -7.89 1.00
C PHE A 104 13.04 -8.07 2.35
N ILE A 105 13.79 -8.27 3.44
CA ILE A 105 13.23 -8.49 4.78
C ILE A 105 12.67 -7.20 5.35
N SER A 106 13.40 -6.08 5.29
CA SER A 106 12.89 -4.79 5.80
C SER A 106 11.61 -4.37 5.08
N ILE A 107 11.52 -4.58 3.77
CA ILE A 107 10.32 -4.20 3.00
C ILE A 107 9.12 -5.04 3.42
N ALA A 108 9.28 -6.36 3.53
CA ALA A 108 8.24 -7.23 4.04
C ALA A 108 7.79 -6.79 5.45
N LEU A 109 8.74 -6.50 6.34
CA LEU A 109 8.46 -6.11 7.73
C LEU A 109 7.72 -4.77 7.81
N VAL A 110 8.14 -3.77 7.03
CA VAL A 110 7.48 -2.47 6.98
C VAL A 110 6.07 -2.61 6.45
N THR A 111 5.87 -3.36 5.36
CA THR A 111 4.52 -3.62 4.83
C THR A 111 3.65 -4.37 5.84
N PHE A 112 4.20 -5.35 6.56
CA PHE A 112 3.48 -6.07 7.61
C PHE A 112 2.94 -5.12 8.69
N ILE A 113 3.81 -4.28 9.24
CA ILE A 113 3.44 -3.33 10.29
C ILE A 113 2.42 -2.31 9.76
N LEU A 114 2.66 -1.76 8.57
CA LEU A 114 1.78 -0.76 7.97
C LEU A 114 0.41 -1.33 7.58
N ALA A 115 0.32 -2.61 7.24
CA ALA A 115 -0.95 -3.28 6.98
C ALA A 115 -1.78 -3.40 8.27
N ILE A 116 -1.18 -3.81 9.39
CA ILE A 116 -1.89 -3.82 10.69
C ILE A 116 -2.40 -2.43 11.05
N ILE A 117 -1.55 -1.40 10.87
CA ILE A 117 -1.92 -0.01 11.15
C ILE A 117 -3.04 0.45 10.21
N ALA A 118 -2.96 0.13 8.92
CA ALA A 118 -3.96 0.49 7.93
C ALA A 118 -5.33 -0.10 8.29
N GLU A 119 -5.39 -1.39 8.58
CA GLU A 119 -6.63 -2.05 9.01
C GLU A 119 -7.15 -1.47 10.32
N THR A 120 -6.25 -1.03 11.22
CA THR A 120 -6.64 -0.40 12.48
C THR A 120 -7.29 0.96 12.24
N PHE A 121 -6.78 1.76 11.31
CA PHE A 121 -7.45 3.00 10.89
C PHE A 121 -8.84 2.72 10.31
N ILE A 122 -8.98 1.68 9.48
CA ILE A 122 -10.28 1.26 8.93
C ILE A 122 -11.24 0.84 10.05
N ALA A 123 -10.80 0.02 11.00
CA ALA A 123 -11.60 -0.40 12.15
C ALA A 123 -12.03 0.78 13.04
N ILE A 124 -11.14 1.75 13.29
CA ILE A 124 -11.47 2.97 14.03
C ILE A 124 -12.53 3.78 13.28
N GLN A 125 -12.38 3.95 11.97
CA GLN A 125 -13.38 4.66 11.15
C GLN A 125 -14.74 3.97 11.19
N TYR A 126 -14.77 2.63 11.11
CA TYR A 126 -16.01 1.87 11.30
C TYR A 126 -16.64 2.10 12.67
N GLY A 127 -15.86 2.19 13.74
CA GLY A 127 -16.38 2.45 15.09
C GLY A 127 -16.87 3.89 15.31
N LEU A 128 -16.34 4.86 14.57
CA LEU A 128 -16.74 6.26 14.66
C LEU A 128 -17.95 6.61 13.78
N ILE A 129 -18.06 5.98 12.61
CA ILE A 129 -19.09 6.28 11.60
C ILE A 129 -20.23 5.25 11.64
N GLY A 130 -19.90 4.01 11.98
CA GLY A 130 -20.84 2.89 11.97
C GLY A 130 -21.71 2.83 13.23
N ASN A 131 -22.85 2.16 13.09
CA ASN A 131 -23.77 1.88 14.20
C ASN A 131 -23.35 0.63 15.01
N GLN A 132 -22.20 0.02 14.69
CA GLN A 132 -21.70 -1.19 15.33
C GLN A 132 -20.88 -0.86 16.58
N THR A 133 -20.91 -1.74 17.56
CA THR A 133 -20.12 -1.55 18.78
C THR A 133 -18.64 -1.85 18.54
N PHE A 134 -17.74 -1.13 19.20
CA PHE A 134 -16.29 -1.39 19.11
C PHE A 134 -15.92 -2.84 19.48
N GLY A 135 -16.69 -3.48 20.36
CA GLY A 135 -16.48 -4.88 20.74
C GLY A 135 -16.69 -5.86 19.58
N GLU A 136 -17.74 -5.64 18.78
CA GLU A 136 -18.03 -6.47 17.59
C GLU A 136 -16.97 -6.28 16.51
N ILE A 137 -16.58 -5.02 16.24
CA ILE A 137 -15.53 -4.69 15.26
C ILE A 137 -14.21 -5.35 15.65
N TRP A 138 -13.85 -5.34 16.94
CA TRP A 138 -12.58 -5.88 17.43
C TRP A 138 -12.40 -7.39 17.21
N VAL A 139 -13.49 -8.16 17.23
CA VAL A 139 -13.46 -9.62 16.99
C VAL A 139 -13.02 -9.90 15.56
N TYR A 140 -13.61 -9.21 14.58
CA TYR A 140 -13.25 -9.38 13.17
C TYR A 140 -11.93 -8.71 12.81
N HIS A 141 -11.63 -7.57 13.44
CA HIS A 141 -10.42 -6.77 13.19
C HIS A 141 -9.15 -7.60 13.32
N LYS A 142 -9.01 -8.43 14.35
CA LYS A 142 -7.78 -9.21 14.57
C LYS A 142 -7.48 -10.15 13.42
N GLN A 143 -8.50 -10.84 12.90
CA GLN A 143 -8.33 -11.76 11.79
C GLN A 143 -8.01 -11.02 10.50
N ILE A 144 -8.72 -9.92 10.22
CA ILE A 144 -8.51 -9.09 9.03
C ILE A 144 -7.12 -8.46 9.05
N ALA A 145 -6.73 -7.81 10.16
CA ALA A 145 -5.44 -7.16 10.32
C ALA A 145 -4.28 -8.12 10.15
N LEU A 146 -4.31 -9.29 10.80
CA LEU A 146 -3.23 -10.27 10.68
C LEU A 146 -3.22 -10.95 9.31
N GLY A 147 -4.38 -11.30 8.76
CA GLY A 147 -4.48 -11.92 7.43
C GLY A 147 -3.94 -10.99 6.35
N SER A 148 -4.40 -9.74 6.34
CA SER A 148 -3.96 -8.67 5.42
C SER A 148 -2.47 -8.40 5.57
N ALA A 149 -1.96 -8.34 6.82
CA ALA A 149 -0.55 -8.09 7.07
C ALA A 149 0.37 -9.21 6.62
N VAL A 150 0.05 -10.47 6.97
CA VAL A 150 0.85 -11.63 6.55
C VAL A 150 0.89 -11.74 5.04
N ILE A 151 -0.26 -11.64 4.38
CA ILE A 151 -0.30 -11.85 2.93
C ILE A 151 0.33 -10.69 2.17
N SER A 152 0.11 -9.45 2.63
CA SER A 152 0.71 -8.26 2.00
C SER A 152 2.23 -8.24 2.18
N SER A 153 2.75 -8.66 3.34
CA SER A 153 4.20 -8.71 3.58
C SER A 153 4.90 -9.77 2.75
N LEU A 154 4.26 -10.91 2.49
CA LEU A 154 4.79 -11.95 1.62
C LEU A 154 4.87 -11.51 0.16
N TRP A 155 3.87 -10.77 -0.31
CA TRP A 155 3.84 -10.24 -1.68
C TRP A 155 4.69 -8.99 -1.87
N ALA A 156 5.02 -8.26 -0.79
CA ALA A 156 5.73 -7.00 -0.89
C ALA A 156 7.12 -7.10 -1.57
N PRO A 157 8.01 -8.04 -1.20
CA PRO A 157 9.29 -8.21 -1.88
C PRO A 157 9.14 -8.60 -3.36
N VAL A 158 8.14 -9.43 -3.67
CA VAL A 158 7.87 -9.93 -5.02
C VAL A 158 7.47 -8.79 -5.96
N ILE A 159 6.69 -7.83 -5.46
CA ILE A 159 6.29 -6.64 -6.22
C ILE A 159 7.37 -5.56 -6.21
N TYR A 160 8.02 -5.35 -5.07
CA TYR A 160 9.05 -4.32 -4.91
C TYR A 160 10.22 -4.52 -5.87
N PHE A 161 10.74 -5.75 -5.98
CA PHE A 161 11.94 -6.03 -6.77
C PHE A 161 11.79 -5.65 -8.27
N PRO A 162 10.77 -6.10 -9.02
CA PRO A 162 10.62 -5.70 -10.42
C PRO A 162 10.31 -4.20 -10.56
N LEU A 163 9.50 -3.62 -9.68
CA LEU A 163 9.14 -2.20 -9.77
C LEU A 163 10.34 -1.28 -9.53
N SER A 164 11.12 -1.55 -8.49
CA SER A 164 12.34 -0.79 -8.18
C SER A 164 13.36 -0.84 -9.32
N GLN A 165 13.48 -1.96 -10.02
CA GLN A 165 14.31 -2.07 -11.21
C GLN A 165 13.76 -1.24 -12.38
N LEU A 166 12.46 -1.32 -12.64
CA LEU A 166 11.81 -0.57 -13.72
C LEU A 166 11.90 0.95 -13.52
N TRP A 167 11.86 1.45 -12.28
CA TRP A 167 12.01 2.88 -12.00
C TRP A 167 13.46 3.39 -12.07
N ARG A 168 14.44 2.48 -12.05
CA ARG A 168 15.87 2.82 -12.22
C ARG A 168 16.30 2.91 -13.69
N LEU A 169 15.50 2.39 -14.63
CA LEU A 169 15.69 2.55 -16.08
C LEU A 169 15.60 4.02 -16.50
#